data_AF-A0A497MLZ6-F1
#
_entry.id   AF-A0A497MLZ6-F1
#
_cell.length_a   1.000
_cell.length_b   1.000
_cell.length_c   1.000
_cell.angle_alpha   90.00
_cell.angle_beta   90.00
_cell.angle_gamma   90.00
#
_symmetry.space_group_name_H-M   'P 1'
#
loop_
_entity.id
_entity.type
_entity.pdbx_description
1 polymer ?
#
loop_
_entity_poly.entity_id
_entity_poly.type
_entity_poly.pdbx_seq_one_letter_code
_entity_poly.pdbx_strand_id
1 'polypeptide(L)'
;MEGKVKLSVLIGLMMVLLALSALAGLNYRQILTITIFSTVISSIILFWSIRIPIAMLGVFLLLSIGLIDVPSLIKFANIDVVLFLVATMIIVGFLEERHFFGYLMNLIVAKFGSDARRLIRILMLISGIFSALVGTISSALFMTVSILSIARYYKLNPVPYVVMSV
;
A
#
# COMPACT_ATOMS: atom_id res chain seq x y z
N MET A 1 -10.04 -4.61 -24.83
CA MET A 1 -8.98 -3.90 -25.60
C MET A 1 -7.88 -3.32 -24.71
N GLU A 2 -8.19 -2.92 -23.47
CA GLU A 2 -7.21 -2.34 -22.53
C GLU A 2 -6.01 -3.25 -22.21
N GLY A 3 -6.22 -4.57 -22.07
CA GLY A 3 -5.12 -5.51 -21.77
C GLY A 3 -4.05 -5.59 -22.86
N LYS A 4 -4.44 -5.47 -24.14
CA LYS A 4 -3.49 -5.49 -25.27
C LYS A 4 -2.64 -4.22 -25.29
N VAL A 5 -3.22 -3.07 -24.92
CA VAL A 5 -2.52 -1.79 -24.83
C VAL A 5 -1.52 -1.78 -23.68
N LYS A 6 -1.90 -2.30 -22.50
CA LYS A 6 -0.98 -2.44 -21.36
C LYS A 6 0.22 -3.33 -21.69
N LEU A 7 -0.03 -4.43 -22.41
CA LEU A 7 1.02 -5.35 -22.83
C LEU A 7 1.96 -4.71 -23.88
N SER A 8 1.41 -3.98 -24.86
CA SER A 8 2.25 -3.30 -25.87
C SER A 8 3.11 -2.20 -25.26
N VAL A 9 2.58 -1.46 -24.27
CA VAL A 9 3.35 -0.46 -23.50
C VAL A 9 4.48 -1.12 -22.72
N LEU A 10 4.22 -2.24 -22.06
CA LEU A 10 5.26 -2.98 -21.32
C LEU A 10 6.39 -3.45 -22.23
N ILE A 11 6.06 -4.06 -23.37
CA ILE A 11 7.05 -4.56 -24.34
C ILE A 11 7.86 -3.40 -24.91
N GLY A 12 7.20 -2.28 -25.27
CA GLY A 12 7.88 -1.08 -25.73
C GLY A 12 8.86 -0.51 -24.70
N LEU A 13 8.44 -0.45 -23.44
CA LEU A 13 9.29 0.02 -22.33
C LEU A 13 10.49 -0.90 -22.09
N MET A 14 10.28 -2.22 -22.19
CA MET A 14 11.35 -3.22 -22.10
C MET A 14 12.42 -3.02 -23.16
N MET A 15 12.00 -2.82 -24.41
CA MET A 15 12.89 -2.62 -25.56
C MET A 15 13.68 -1.32 -25.45
N VAL A 16 13.03 -0.24 -25.00
CA VAL A 16 13.68 1.06 -24.78
C VAL A 16 14.73 0.96 -23.67
N LEU A 17 14.41 0.30 -22.55
CA LEU A 17 15.35 0.11 -21.45
C LEU A 17 16.56 -0.73 -21.84
N LEU A 18 16.35 -1.78 -22.64
CA LEU A 18 17.44 -2.61 -23.15
C LEU A 18 18.33 -1.83 -24.13
N ALA A 19 17.76 -1.01 -25.00
CA ALA A 19 18.52 -0.16 -25.92
C ALA A 19 19.33 0.93 -25.17
N LEU A 20 18.71 1.62 -24.20
CA LEU A 20 19.37 2.66 -23.42
C LEU A 20 20.51 2.11 -22.55
N SER A 21 20.31 0.95 -21.92
CA SER A 21 21.33 0.31 -21.09
C SER A 21 22.51 -0.24 -21.90
N ALA A 22 22.26 -0.70 -23.14
CA ALA A 22 23.31 -1.08 -24.07
C ALA A 22 24.10 0.15 -24.58
N LEU A 23 23.42 1.25 -24.91
CA LEU A 23 24.05 2.52 -25.32
C LEU A 23 24.89 3.16 -24.19
N ALA A 24 24.54 2.91 -22.93
CA ALA A 24 25.28 3.38 -21.77
C ALA A 24 26.60 2.60 -21.50
N GLY A 25 26.91 1.56 -22.29
CA GLY A 25 28.16 0.79 -22.15
C GLY A 25 28.22 -0.09 -20.89
N LEU A 26 27.07 -0.47 -20.33
CA LEU A 26 26.98 -1.26 -19.11
C LEU A 26 27.38 -2.73 -19.34
N ASN A 27 27.82 -3.39 -18.27
CA ASN A 27 28.15 -4.82 -18.31
C ASN A 27 26.89 -5.67 -18.60
N TYR A 28 27.05 -6.81 -19.27
CA TYR A 28 25.93 -7.71 -19.62
C TYR A 28 25.06 -8.09 -18.42
N ARG A 29 25.68 -8.35 -17.27
CA ARG A 29 24.96 -8.61 -16.00
C ARG A 29 24.13 -7.41 -15.54
N GLN A 30 24.65 -6.19 -15.64
CA GLN A 30 23.96 -4.98 -15.21
C GLN A 30 22.76 -4.65 -16.12
N ILE A 31 22.93 -4.82 -17.43
CA ILE A 31 21.87 -4.66 -18.43
C ILE A 31 20.69 -5.59 -18.11
N LEU A 32 20.96 -6.88 -17.85
CA LEU A 32 19.93 -7.86 -17.51
C LEU A 32 19.24 -7.53 -16.18
N THR A 33 19.99 -7.18 -15.13
CA THR A 33 19.41 -6.82 -13.83
C THR A 33 18.44 -5.64 -13.96
N ILE A 34 18.88 -4.54 -14.59
CA ILE A 34 18.08 -3.33 -14.74
C ILE A 34 16.84 -3.62 -15.57
N THR A 35 17.00 -4.34 -16.68
CA THR A 35 15.88 -4.69 -17.56
C THR A 35 14.83 -5.52 -16.83
N ILE A 36 15.23 -6.61 -16.16
CA ILE A 36 14.29 -7.48 -15.44
C ILE A 36 13.61 -6.71 -14.30
N PHE A 37 14.39 -5.98 -13.49
CA PHE A 37 13.87 -5.22 -12.36
C PHE A 37 12.85 -4.15 -12.81
N SER A 38 13.21 -3.31 -13.77
CA SER A 38 12.32 -2.25 -14.27
C SER A 38 11.06 -2.83 -14.93
N THR A 39 11.17 -3.98 -15.59
CA THR A 39 10.02 -4.67 -16.19
C THR A 39 9.07 -5.18 -15.13
N VAL A 40 9.57 -5.79 -14.06
CA VAL A 40 8.77 -6.29 -12.93
C VAL A 40 8.03 -5.13 -12.26
N ILE A 41 8.72 -4.02 -11.95
CA ILE A 41 8.10 -2.83 -11.34
C ILE A 41 7.02 -2.24 -12.26
N SER A 42 7.32 -2.07 -13.55
CA SER A 42 6.34 -1.55 -14.52
C SER A 42 5.13 -2.47 -14.67
N SER A 43 5.35 -3.78 -14.63
CA SER A 43 4.29 -4.78 -14.67
C SER A 43 3.40 -4.71 -13.44
N ILE A 44 3.96 -4.53 -12.24
CA ILE A 44 3.19 -4.35 -11.00
C ILE A 44 2.28 -3.13 -11.08
N ILE A 45 2.78 -2.01 -11.61
CA ILE A 45 2.00 -0.77 -11.77
C ILE A 45 0.86 -0.96 -12.78
N LEU A 46 1.14 -1.57 -13.94
CA LEU A 46 0.13 -1.78 -14.99
C LEU A 46 -0.92 -2.85 -14.62
N PHE A 47 -0.49 -3.90 -13.92
CA PHE A 47 -1.26 -5.09 -13.56
C PHE A 47 -1.38 -5.26 -12.03
N TRP A 48 -1.82 -4.21 -11.34
CA TRP A 48 -1.94 -4.15 -9.87
C TRP A 48 -2.67 -5.34 -9.21
N SER A 49 -3.65 -5.93 -9.92
CA SER A 49 -4.43 -7.06 -9.43
C SER A 49 -3.59 -8.33 -9.22
N ILE A 50 -2.55 -8.55 -10.03
CA ILE A 50 -1.70 -9.76 -10.00
C ILE A 50 -0.26 -9.45 -9.56
N ARG A 51 -0.08 -8.39 -8.76
CA ARG A 51 1.24 -7.92 -8.30
C ARG A 51 2.08 -8.98 -7.58
N ILE A 52 1.45 -9.87 -6.80
CA ILE A 52 2.15 -10.90 -6.02
C ILE A 52 2.78 -11.95 -6.96
N PRO A 53 2.03 -12.60 -7.88
CA PRO A 53 2.63 -13.48 -8.89
C PRO A 53 3.75 -12.83 -9.70
N ILE A 54 3.56 -11.57 -10.15
CA ILE A 54 4.56 -10.85 -10.95
C ILE A 54 5.86 -10.64 -10.16
N ALA A 55 5.76 -10.21 -8.90
CA ALA A 55 6.92 -10.03 -8.04
C ALA A 55 7.66 -11.36 -7.81
N MET A 56 6.94 -12.45 -7.55
CA MET A 56 7.52 -13.78 -7.36
C MET A 56 8.23 -14.28 -8.62
N LEU A 57 7.63 -14.10 -9.80
CA LEU A 57 8.25 -14.42 -11.09
C LEU A 57 9.52 -13.60 -11.33
N GLY A 58 9.51 -12.32 -10.98
CA GLY A 58 10.68 -11.46 -11.07
C GLY A 58 11.85 -11.98 -10.23
N VAL A 59 11.60 -12.30 -8.96
CA VAL A 59 12.62 -12.87 -8.06
C VAL A 59 13.11 -14.23 -8.58
N PHE A 60 12.19 -15.09 -9.05
CA PHE A 60 12.53 -16.39 -9.63
C PHE A 60 13.46 -16.26 -10.84
N LEU A 61 13.20 -15.33 -11.76
CA LEU A 61 14.05 -15.08 -12.93
C LEU A 61 15.44 -14.58 -12.51
N LEU A 62 15.51 -13.65 -11.54
CA LEU A 62 16.78 -13.11 -11.05
C LEU A 62 17.66 -14.19 -10.40
N LEU A 63 17.06 -15.09 -9.61
CA LEU A 63 17.76 -16.22 -9.01
C LEU A 63 18.18 -17.27 -10.05
N SER A 64 17.29 -17.62 -10.98
CA SER A 64 17.56 -18.68 -11.98
C SER A 64 18.69 -18.31 -12.95
N ILE A 65 18.82 -17.03 -13.28
CA ILE A 65 19.90 -16.51 -14.15
C ILE A 65 21.21 -16.31 -13.34
N GLY A 66 21.17 -16.43 -12.01
CA GLY A 66 22.33 -16.21 -11.14
C GLY A 66 22.75 -14.74 -11.03
N LEU A 67 21.80 -13.82 -11.21
CA LEU A 67 22.00 -12.37 -11.01
C LEU A 67 22.01 -12.02 -9.51
N ILE A 68 21.29 -12.80 -8.70
CA ILE A 68 21.20 -12.67 -7.24
C ILE A 68 21.39 -14.06 -6.62
N ASP A 69 22.05 -14.12 -5.47
CA ASP A 69 22.20 -15.31 -4.63
C ASP A 69 21.20 -15.33 -3.45
N VAL A 70 20.87 -16.52 -2.95
CA VAL A 70 19.91 -16.69 -1.84
C VAL A 70 20.34 -15.95 -0.57
N PRO A 71 21.62 -15.99 -0.13
CA PRO A 71 22.07 -15.20 1.02
C PRO A 71 21.84 -13.69 0.85
N SER A 72 22.21 -13.12 -0.31
CA SER A 72 21.94 -11.71 -0.62
C SER A 72 20.45 -11.41 -0.62
N LEU A 73 19.62 -12.28 -1.20
CA LEU A 73 18.16 -12.08 -1.21
C LEU A 73 17.60 -11.95 0.21
N ILE A 74 17.95 -12.87 1.11
CA ILE A 74 17.47 -12.84 2.50
C ILE A 74 17.96 -11.58 3.22
N LYS A 75 19.23 -11.21 3.01
CA LYS A 75 19.82 -10.01 3.61
C LYS A 75 19.11 -8.73 3.18
N PHE A 76 18.74 -8.62 1.90
CA PHE A 76 18.10 -7.42 1.36
C PHE A 76 16.56 -7.46 1.39
N ALA A 77 15.96 -8.61 1.67
CA ALA A 77 14.51 -8.76 1.81
C ALA A 77 13.96 -8.04 3.06
N ASN A 78 14.81 -7.64 4.01
CA ASN A 78 14.43 -6.99 5.26
C ASN A 78 13.28 -7.74 5.96
N ILE A 79 13.50 -9.02 6.25
CA ILE A 79 12.50 -9.90 6.86
C ILE A 79 11.94 -9.30 8.16
N ASP A 80 12.76 -8.56 8.91
CA ASP A 80 12.33 -7.86 10.12
C ASP A 80 11.21 -6.83 9.85
N VAL A 81 11.28 -6.10 8.72
CA VAL A 81 10.24 -5.14 8.31
C VAL A 81 8.98 -5.88 7.87
N VAL A 82 9.12 -6.98 7.13
CA VAL A 82 7.98 -7.80 6.72
C VAL A 82 7.27 -8.36 7.95
N LEU A 83 8.02 -8.90 8.91
CA LEU A 83 7.50 -9.45 10.15
C LEU A 83 6.83 -8.37 11.00
N PHE A 84 7.42 -7.17 11.07
CA PHE A 84 6.82 -6.01 11.73
C PHE A 84 5.47 -5.65 11.11
N LEU A 85 5.38 -5.56 9.78
CA LEU A 85 4.12 -5.28 9.08
C LEU A 85 3.08 -6.38 9.33
N VAL A 86 3.46 -7.65 9.24
CA VAL A 86 2.56 -8.78 9.53
C VAL A 86 2.05 -8.71 10.97
N ALA A 87 2.93 -8.46 11.94
CA ALA A 87 2.56 -8.35 13.35
C ALA A 87 1.57 -7.20 13.59
N THR A 88 1.81 -6.03 12.99
CA THR A 88 0.87 -4.89 13.09
C THR A 88 -0.48 -5.23 12.47
N MET A 89 -0.53 -5.92 11.33
CA MET A 89 -1.79 -6.36 10.72
C MET A 89 -2.54 -7.37 11.60
N ILE A 90 -1.84 -8.30 12.27
CA ILE A 90 -2.45 -9.25 13.22
C ILE A 90 -3.06 -8.52 14.41
N ILE A 91 -2.31 -7.60 15.04
CA ILE A 91 -2.79 -6.82 16.18
C ILE A 91 -4.02 -5.98 15.80
N VAL A 92 -3.95 -5.30 14.66
CA VAL A 92 -5.06 -4.52 14.11
C VAL A 92 -6.29 -5.38 13.87
N GLY A 93 -6.12 -6.52 13.20
CA GLY A 93 -7.22 -7.44 12.90
C GLY A 93 -7.92 -7.90 14.18
N PHE A 94 -7.14 -8.23 15.22
CA PHE A 94 -7.70 -8.59 16.52
C PHE A 94 -8.48 -7.43 17.19
N LEU A 95 -7.96 -6.20 17.11
CA LEU A 95 -8.66 -5.01 17.63
C LEU A 95 -9.97 -4.73 16.87
N GLU A 96 -9.94 -4.92 15.55
CA GLU A 96 -11.11 -4.78 14.69
C GLU A 96 -12.21 -5.78 15.04
N GLU A 97 -11.88 -7.07 15.15
CA GLU A 97 -12.83 -8.14 15.48
C GLU A 97 -13.53 -7.90 16.83
N ARG A 98 -12.85 -7.20 17.76
CA ARG A 98 -13.40 -6.81 19.07
C ARG A 98 -14.17 -5.49 19.05
N HIS A 99 -14.38 -4.88 17.88
CA HIS A 99 -15.01 -3.58 17.71
C HIS A 99 -14.34 -2.45 18.51
N PHE A 100 -13.04 -2.58 18.81
CA PHE A 100 -12.29 -1.60 19.61
C PHE A 100 -12.38 -0.18 19.03
N PHE A 101 -12.21 -0.07 17.71
CA PHE A 101 -12.25 1.22 17.01
C PHE A 101 -13.62 1.89 17.07
N GLY A 102 -14.70 1.11 16.94
CA GLY A 102 -16.06 1.62 17.07
C GLY A 102 -16.36 2.11 18.49
N TYR A 103 -15.90 1.36 19.50
CA TYR A 103 -16.02 1.77 20.91
C TYR A 103 -15.26 3.07 21.19
N LEU A 104 -14.00 3.16 20.73
CA LEU A 104 -13.21 4.38 20.91
C LEU A 104 -13.89 5.58 20.27
N MET A 105 -14.47 5.40 19.07
CA MET A 105 -15.15 6.49 18.40
C MET A 105 -16.40 6.96 19.13
N ASN A 106 -17.20 6.04 19.67
CA ASN A 106 -18.35 6.38 20.51
C ASN A 106 -17.92 7.18 21.76
N LEU A 107 -16.79 6.82 22.37
CA LEU A 107 -16.25 7.55 23.53
C LEU A 107 -15.85 8.99 23.17
N ILE A 108 -15.21 9.20 22.01
CA ILE A 108 -14.81 10.52 21.52
C ILE A 108 -16.04 11.38 21.25
N VAL A 109 -17.05 10.84 20.57
CA VAL A 109 -18.30 11.55 20.27
C VAL A 109 -19.06 11.89 21.55
N ALA A 110 -19.15 10.96 22.51
CA ALA A 110 -19.81 11.21 23.79
C ALA A 110 -19.13 12.35 24.57
N LYS A 111 -17.79 12.46 24.51
CA LYS A 111 -17.02 13.46 25.27
C LYS A 111 -16.91 14.81 24.57
N PHE A 112 -16.83 14.84 23.24
CA PHE A 112 -16.51 16.04 22.46
C PHE A 112 -17.60 16.42 21.44
N GLY A 113 -18.71 15.69 21.38
CA GLY A 113 -19.81 15.92 20.44
C GLY A 113 -20.59 17.21 20.65
N SER A 114 -20.35 17.95 21.73
CA SER A 114 -20.99 19.24 22.01
C SER A 114 -20.45 20.40 21.16
N ASP A 115 -19.21 20.31 20.66
CA ASP A 115 -18.59 21.33 19.80
C ASP A 115 -18.05 20.71 18.52
N ALA A 116 -18.75 20.95 17.40
CA ALA A 116 -18.41 20.41 16.09
C ALA A 116 -16.97 20.72 15.66
N ARG A 117 -16.45 21.93 15.94
CA ARG A 117 -15.07 22.31 15.55
C ARG A 117 -14.02 21.60 16.40
N ARG A 118 -14.32 21.26 17.65
CA ARG A 118 -13.43 20.44 18.50
C ARG A 118 -13.48 18.98 18.08
N LEU A 119 -14.67 18.45 17.82
CA LEU A 119 -14.87 17.08 17.35
C LEU A 119 -14.06 16.81 16.08
N ILE A 120 -14.20 17.65 15.05
CA ILE A 120 -13.50 17.46 13.76
C ILE A 120 -11.98 17.47 13.95
N ARG A 121 -11.44 18.39 14.76
CA ARG A 121 -9.99 18.44 15.04
C ARG A 121 -9.48 17.18 15.73
N ILE A 122 -10.24 16.67 16.70
CA ILE A 122 -9.89 15.43 17.42
C ILE A 122 -10.00 14.23 16.49
N LEU A 123 -11.04 14.17 15.64
CA LEU A 123 -11.20 13.12 14.64
C LEU A 123 -10.03 13.09 13.65
N MET A 124 -9.57 14.24 13.17
CA MET A 124 -8.40 14.31 12.27
C MET A 124 -7.13 13.82 12.98
N LEU A 125 -6.88 14.25 14.22
CA LEU A 125 -5.71 13.81 14.99
C LEU A 125 -5.72 12.30 15.22
N ILE A 126 -6.87 11.74 15.60
CA ILE A 126 -7.02 10.31 15.86
C ILE A 126 -6.91 9.52 14.58
N SER A 127 -7.41 10.04 13.45
CA SER A 127 -7.20 9.42 12.15
C SER A 127 -5.72 9.34 11.79
N GLY A 128 -4.96 10.40 12.02
CA GLY A 128 -3.51 10.41 11.79
C GLY A 128 -2.78 9.38 12.65
N ILE A 129 -3.12 9.29 13.94
CA ILE A 129 -2.56 8.29 14.85
C ILE A 129 -2.91 6.87 14.38
N PHE A 130 -4.17 6.64 14.00
CA PHE A 130 -4.61 5.34 13.49
C PHE A 130 -3.93 4.99 12.18
N SER A 131 -3.77 5.93 11.25
CA SER A 131 -3.07 5.68 9.99
C SER A 131 -1.62 5.25 10.22
N ALA A 132 -0.95 5.79 11.22
CA ALA A 132 0.43 5.42 11.56
C ALA A 132 0.52 4.05 12.24
N LEU A 133 -0.44 3.69 13.10
CA LEU A 133 -0.42 2.44 13.88
C LEU A 133 -1.03 1.24 13.14
N VAL A 134 -2.10 1.49 12.39
CA VAL A 134 -2.99 0.49 11.80
C VAL A 134 -2.69 0.26 10.32
N GLY A 135 -2.07 1.25 9.67
CA GLY A 135 -1.88 1.29 8.23
C GLY A 135 -2.94 2.13 7.54
N THR A 136 -2.56 2.72 6.41
CA THR A 136 -3.34 3.72 5.69
C THR A 136 -4.68 3.18 5.19
N ILE A 137 -4.69 1.98 4.61
CA ILE A 137 -5.90 1.39 4.00
C ILE A 137 -6.91 1.00 5.09
N SER A 138 -6.47 0.25 6.10
CA SER A 138 -7.34 -0.20 7.19
C SER A 138 -7.89 0.98 7.99
N SER A 139 -7.05 1.95 8.36
CA SER A 139 -7.47 3.17 9.06
C SER A 139 -8.51 3.96 8.27
N ALA A 140 -8.30 4.15 6.96
CA ALA A 140 -9.23 4.88 6.10
C ALA A 140 -10.62 4.24 6.07
N LEU A 141 -10.70 2.91 5.97
CA LEU A 141 -11.97 2.18 6.01
C LEU A 141 -12.68 2.38 7.35
N PHE A 142 -11.98 2.25 8.48
CA PHE A 142 -12.57 2.43 9.81
C PHE A 142 -13.07 3.84 10.05
N MET A 143 -12.25 4.84 9.73
CA MET A 143 -12.60 6.23 9.92
C MET A 143 -13.77 6.62 9.03
N THR A 144 -13.81 6.14 7.79
CA THR A 144 -14.93 6.34 6.88
C THR A 144 -16.22 5.76 7.46
N VAL A 145 -16.25 4.49 7.85
CA VAL A 145 -17.46 3.84 8.42
C VAL A 145 -17.91 4.54 9.70
N SER A 146 -16.95 4.93 10.55
CA SER A 146 -17.21 5.65 11.80
C SER A 146 -17.83 7.03 11.54
N ILE A 147 -17.24 7.82 10.65
CA ILE A 147 -17.72 9.16 10.29
C ILE A 147 -19.08 9.09 9.59
N LEU A 148 -19.31 8.10 8.72
CA LEU A 148 -20.61 7.87 8.11
C LEU A 148 -21.70 7.59 9.16
N SER A 149 -21.36 6.84 10.20
CA SER A 149 -22.30 6.51 11.28
C SER A 149 -22.66 7.76 12.11
N ILE A 150 -21.68 8.60 12.42
CA ILE A 150 -21.88 9.88 13.11
C ILE A 150 -22.66 10.87 12.24
N ALA A 151 -22.27 11.04 10.98
CA ALA A 151 -22.92 11.96 10.05
C ALA A 151 -24.39 11.62 9.82
N ARG A 152 -24.73 10.32 9.76
CA ARG A 152 -26.14 9.86 9.70
C ARG A 152 -26.91 10.22 10.95
N TYR A 153 -26.32 10.07 12.15
CA TYR A 153 -26.97 10.43 13.41
C TYR A 153 -27.30 11.94 13.49
N TYR A 154 -26.35 12.78 13.09
CA TYR A 154 -26.51 14.24 13.09
C TYR A 154 -27.14 14.81 11.79
N LYS A 155 -27.54 13.95 10.84
CA LYS A 155 -28.07 14.33 9.51
C LYS A 155 -27.17 15.32 8.74
N LEU A 156 -25.86 15.15 8.85
CA LEU A 156 -24.85 15.98 8.16
C LEU A 156 -24.40 15.31 6.84
N ASN A 157 -23.93 16.12 5.89
CA ASN A 157 -23.27 15.58 4.69
C ASN A 157 -21.93 14.95 5.08
N PRO A 158 -21.71 13.63 4.91
CA PRO A 158 -20.50 12.94 5.35
C PRO A 158 -19.27 13.23 4.49
N VAL A 159 -19.46 13.67 3.23
CA VAL A 159 -18.37 13.75 2.23
C VAL A 159 -17.19 14.62 2.71
N PRO A 160 -17.39 15.85 3.20
CA PRO A 160 -16.26 16.69 3.63
C PRO A 160 -15.50 16.09 4.81
N TYR A 161 -16.21 15.41 5.71
CA TYR A 161 -15.61 14.84 6.92
C TYR A 161 -14.77 13.60 6.63
N VAL A 162 -15.23 12.76 5.69
CA VAL A 162 -14.44 11.60 5.24
C VAL A 162 -13.15 12.08 4.57
N VAL A 163 -13.25 13.06 3.65
CA VAL A 163 -12.09 13.61 2.93
C VAL A 163 -11.08 14.28 3.86
N MET A 164 -11.54 14.90 4.96
CA MET A 164 -10.63 15.48 5.96
C MET A 164 -9.91 14.43 6.82
N SER A 165 -10.50 13.24 6.95
CA SER A 165 -10.00 12.20 7.85
C SER A 165 -9.11 11.17 7.17
N VAL A 166 -9.29 10.92 5.87
CA VAL A 166 -8.54 9.93 5.09
C VAL A 166 -7.30 10.58 4.50
#